data_AF-A0A5J4XBB7-F1
#
_entry.id   AF-A0A5J4XBB7-F1
#
_cell.length_a   1.000
_cell.length_b   1.000
_cell.length_c   1.000
_cell.angle_alpha   90.00
_cell.angle_beta   90.00
_cell.angle_gamma   90.00
#
_symmetry.space_group_name_H-M   'P 1'
#
loop_
_entity.id
_entity.type
_entity.pdbx_description
1 polymer ?
#
loop_
_entity_poly.entity_id
_entity_poly.type
_entity_poly.pdbx_seq_one_letter_code
_entity_poly.pdbx_strand_id
1 'polypeptide(L)'
;MTKHDFMEGDTDSAYWAISGKQVILNSTNQQQYTDQSVQAQRAYEDNLHQGFKYVIKDQQFNDNNAKYFFPTIEGDKQDEKKLLGLSIENEGDEMFALAPKNYYIHTFKRNQLTDVIKLKGVNL
;
A
#
# COMPACT_ATOMS: atom_id res chain seq x y z
N MET A 1 -12.09 -2.83 -12.76
CA MET A 1 -11.16 -1.91 -13.43
C MET A 1 -9.79 -2.10 -12.79
N THR A 2 -8.73 -2.20 -13.58
CA THR A 2 -7.35 -2.31 -13.08
C THR A 2 -6.93 -0.94 -12.53
N LYS A 3 -6.59 -0.88 -11.24
CA LYS A 3 -6.05 0.32 -10.58
C LYS A 3 -4.52 0.16 -10.55
N HIS A 4 -3.76 1.25 -10.59
CA HIS A 4 -2.36 1.22 -10.20
C HIS A 4 -2.28 1.62 -8.73
N ASP A 5 -1.60 0.81 -7.93
CA ASP A 5 -1.34 1.09 -6.52
C ASP A 5 0.12 1.50 -6.36
N PHE A 6 0.36 2.59 -5.62
CA PHE A 6 1.68 3.23 -5.53
C PHE A 6 2.29 2.96 -4.16
N MET A 7 3.50 2.41 -4.15
CA MET A 7 4.18 1.99 -2.93
C MET A 7 5.62 2.52 -2.89
N GLU A 8 6.06 2.94 -1.71
CA GLU A 8 7.47 3.16 -1.35
C GLU A 8 7.98 2.01 -0.48
N GLY A 9 9.21 1.54 -0.77
CA GLY A 9 9.91 0.59 0.11
C GLY A 9 10.87 1.25 1.11
N ASP A 10 11.20 0.54 2.21
CA ASP A 10 12.19 0.96 3.24
C ASP A 10 13.60 1.21 2.66
N THR A 11 13.94 0.62 1.52
CA THR A 11 15.20 0.93 0.81
C THR A 11 15.06 2.26 0.08
N ASP A 12 16.01 3.16 0.31
CA ASP A 12 15.92 4.60 0.15
C ASP A 12 15.60 5.15 -1.27
N SER A 13 15.23 4.33 -2.26
CA SER A 13 15.14 4.75 -3.67
C SER A 13 14.18 3.91 -4.51
N ALA A 14 13.32 3.07 -3.93
CA ALA A 14 12.44 2.21 -4.71
C ALA A 14 10.97 2.61 -4.55
N TYR A 15 10.36 2.92 -5.70
CA TYR A 15 8.94 3.22 -5.83
C TYR A 15 8.35 2.34 -6.91
N TRP A 16 7.16 1.81 -6.68
CA TRP A 16 6.49 0.95 -7.63
C TRP A 16 5.07 1.42 -7.88
N ALA A 17 4.67 1.40 -9.15
CA ALA A 17 3.27 1.31 -9.53
C ALA A 17 2.97 -0.17 -9.79
N ILE A 18 2.16 -0.78 -8.94
CA ILE A 18 1.79 -2.19 -9.03
C ILE A 18 0.36 -2.35 -9.52
N SER A 19 0.06 -3.48 -10.15
CA SER A 19 -1.31 -3.80 -10.55
C SER A 19 -2.17 -4.04 -9.31
N GLY A 20 -3.25 -3.26 -9.20
CA GLY A 20 -4.29 -3.39 -8.19
C GLY A 20 -5.67 -3.61 -8.80
N LYS A 21 -6.65 -3.87 -7.95
CA LYS A 21 -8.06 -4.03 -8.34
C LYS A 21 -8.91 -3.03 -7.57
N GLN A 22 -9.64 -2.20 -8.29
CA GLN A 22 -10.60 -1.32 -7.64
C GLN A 22 -11.72 -2.15 -6.98
N VAL A 23 -11.84 -2.03 -5.66
CA VAL A 23 -12.92 -2.60 -4.85
C VAL A 23 -14.11 -1.65 -4.92
N ILE A 24 -15.19 -2.10 -5.54
CA ILE A 24 -16.44 -1.33 -5.68
C ILE A 24 -17.47 -1.91 -4.72
N LEU A 25 -18.09 -1.06 -3.91
CA LEU A 25 -19.22 -1.45 -3.07
C LEU A 25 -20.41 -1.82 -3.95
N ASN A 26 -20.87 -3.06 -3.83
CA ASN A 26 -22.07 -3.57 -4.48
C ASN A 26 -22.98 -4.22 -3.42
N SER A 27 -24.24 -4.49 -3.79
CA SER A 27 -25.27 -5.01 -2.89
C SER A 27 -24.91 -6.33 -2.20
N THR A 28 -23.97 -7.11 -2.75
CA THR A 28 -23.48 -8.36 -2.14
C THR A 28 -22.45 -8.12 -1.03
N ASN A 29 -21.50 -7.20 -1.23
CA ASN A 29 -20.51 -6.82 -0.21
C ASN A 29 -21.10 -5.88 0.85
N GLN A 30 -22.20 -5.18 0.53
CA GLN A 30 -22.93 -4.34 1.49
C GLN A 30 -23.56 -5.16 2.63
N GLN A 31 -23.98 -6.41 2.39
CA GLN A 31 -24.60 -7.25 3.42
C GLN A 31 -23.64 -7.60 4.57
N GLN A 32 -22.33 -7.57 4.33
CA GLN A 32 -21.30 -7.84 5.33
C GLN A 32 -21.11 -6.68 6.33
N TYR A 33 -21.58 -5.47 6.01
CA TYR A 33 -21.36 -4.27 6.81
C TYR A 33 -22.69 -3.60 7.17
N THR A 34 -22.86 -3.23 8.43
CA THR A 34 -24.16 -2.75 8.95
C THR A 34 -24.40 -1.25 8.77
N ASP A 35 -23.36 -0.43 8.57
CA ASP A 35 -23.43 1.04 8.43
C ASP A 35 -22.76 1.49 7.12
N GLN A 36 -23.42 2.38 6.38
CA GLN A 36 -22.96 2.90 5.08
C GLN A 36 -21.66 3.73 5.19
N SER A 37 -21.46 4.45 6.28
CA SER A 37 -20.23 5.23 6.50
C SER A 37 -19.02 4.32 6.71
N VAL A 38 -19.22 3.24 7.47
CA VAL A 38 -18.23 2.19 7.71
C VAL A 38 -17.93 1.42 6.43
N GLN A 39 -18.95 1.14 5.60
CA GLN A 39 -18.77 0.51 4.28
C GLN A 39 -17.83 1.32 3.38
N ALA A 40 -18.12 2.61 3.21
CA ALA A 40 -17.32 3.49 2.36
C ALA A 40 -15.87 3.59 2.84
N GLN A 41 -15.67 3.69 4.15
CA GLN A 41 -14.35 3.76 4.74
C GLN A 41 -13.57 2.46 4.59
N ARG A 42 -14.20 1.30 4.80
CA ARG A 42 -13.53 0.00 4.61
C ARG A 42 -13.19 -0.26 3.14
N ALA A 43 -14.11 0.03 2.23
CA ALA A 43 -13.84 -0.08 0.81
C ALA A 43 -12.69 0.84 0.37
N TYR A 44 -12.58 2.04 0.95
CA TYR A 44 -11.44 2.92 0.72
C TYR A 44 -10.13 2.30 1.22
N GLU A 45 -10.08 1.82 2.48
CA GLU A 45 -8.87 1.18 3.01
C GLU A 45 -8.51 -0.08 2.20
N ASP A 46 -9.48 -0.86 1.73
CA ASP A 46 -9.25 -2.01 0.83
C ASP A 46 -8.77 -1.60 -0.58
N ASN A 47 -9.04 -0.35 -0.99
CA ASN A 47 -8.55 0.23 -2.25
C ASN A 47 -7.15 0.83 -2.12
N LEU A 48 -6.74 1.19 -0.91
CA LEU A 48 -5.45 1.79 -0.62
C LEU A 48 -4.43 0.72 -0.19
N HIS A 49 -4.81 -0.14 0.77
CA HIS A 49 -3.94 -1.14 1.37
C HIS A 49 -4.03 -2.48 0.64
N GLN A 50 -3.73 -2.49 -0.66
CA GLN A 50 -3.78 -3.72 -1.47
C GLN A 50 -2.46 -4.48 -1.42
N GLY A 51 -1.34 -3.76 -1.37
CA GLY A 51 -0.01 -4.33 -1.48
C GLY A 51 0.13 -5.25 -2.70
N PHE A 52 0.91 -6.32 -2.59
CA PHE A 52 1.14 -7.25 -3.71
C PHE A 52 -0.01 -8.21 -4.02
N LYS A 53 -1.15 -8.12 -3.32
CA LYS A 53 -2.25 -9.09 -3.38
C LYS A 53 -2.69 -9.45 -4.81
N TYR A 54 -2.76 -8.46 -5.70
CA TYR A 54 -3.23 -8.66 -7.08
C TYR A 54 -2.11 -8.99 -8.07
N VAL A 55 -0.85 -8.89 -7.64
CA VAL A 55 0.33 -9.30 -8.43
C VAL A 55 0.69 -10.76 -8.14
N ILE A 56 0.35 -11.25 -6.94
CA ILE A 56 0.55 -12.64 -6.52
C ILE A 56 -0.36 -13.56 -7.33
N LYS A 57 0.24 -14.47 -8.11
CA LYS A 57 -0.49 -15.45 -8.93
C LYS A 57 -0.88 -16.70 -8.14
N ASP A 58 0.00 -17.15 -7.26
CA ASP A 58 -0.20 -18.32 -6.41
C ASP A 58 -0.19 -17.88 -4.95
N GLN A 59 -1.40 -17.71 -4.41
CA GLN A 59 -1.59 -17.25 -3.04
C GLN A 59 -1.06 -18.28 -2.02
N GLN A 60 -1.28 -19.58 -2.28
CA GLN A 60 -0.86 -20.63 -1.35
C GLN A 60 0.67 -20.72 -1.29
N PHE A 61 1.34 -20.62 -2.45
CA PHE A 61 2.80 -20.53 -2.49
C PHE A 61 3.29 -19.27 -1.75
N ASN A 62 2.66 -18.12 -2.00
CA ASN A 62 3.04 -16.89 -1.32
C ASN A 62 2.87 -17.00 0.19
N ASP A 63 1.73 -17.44 0.69
CA ASP A 63 1.45 -17.53 2.13
C ASP A 63 2.43 -18.48 2.85
N ASN A 64 2.84 -19.56 2.18
CA ASN A 64 3.83 -20.51 2.71
C ASN A 64 5.26 -19.95 2.74
N ASN A 65 5.61 -19.05 1.83
CA ASN A 65 7.00 -18.62 1.59
C ASN A 65 7.28 -17.15 1.91
N ALA A 66 6.27 -16.28 1.99
CA ALA A 66 6.42 -14.83 2.15
C ALA A 66 7.20 -14.48 3.41
N LYS A 67 7.03 -15.26 4.49
CA LYS A 67 7.78 -15.13 5.74
C LYS A 67 9.31 -15.22 5.59
N TYR A 68 9.83 -15.74 4.47
CA TYR A 68 11.27 -15.77 4.20
C TYR A 68 11.78 -14.51 3.50
N PHE A 69 10.89 -13.72 2.89
CA PHE A 69 11.24 -12.56 2.06
C PHE A 69 10.69 -11.23 2.60
N PHE A 70 9.60 -11.27 3.36
CA PHE A 70 8.92 -10.11 3.92
C PHE A 70 8.90 -10.17 5.46
N PRO A 71 8.90 -9.02 6.14
CA PRO A 71 8.53 -8.93 7.55
C PRO A 71 7.17 -9.57 7.81
N THR A 72 7.02 -10.31 8.90
CA THR A 72 5.70 -10.73 9.36
C THR A 72 5.18 -9.76 10.42
N ILE A 73 3.88 -9.46 10.37
CA ILE A 73 3.22 -8.51 11.29
C ILE A 73 3.28 -9.01 12.75
N GLU A 74 3.49 -10.32 12.95
CA GLU A 74 3.59 -10.96 14.27
C GLU A 74 5.03 -11.13 14.77
N GLY A 75 6.03 -10.68 14.00
CA GLY A 75 7.46 -10.81 14.34
C GLY A 75 7.98 -9.71 15.27
N ASP A 76 9.16 -9.90 15.85
CA ASP A 76 9.86 -8.88 16.65
C ASP A 76 10.43 -7.76 15.78
N LYS A 77 11.08 -6.74 16.40
CA LYS A 77 11.74 -5.64 15.67
C LYS A 77 12.78 -6.10 14.64
N GLN A 78 13.29 -7.33 14.73
CA GLN A 78 14.24 -7.89 13.76
C GLN A 78 13.52 -8.43 12.53
N ASP A 79 12.28 -8.88 12.70
CA ASP A 79 11.43 -9.32 11.58
C ASP A 79 10.92 -8.15 10.75
N GLU A 80 10.65 -6.99 11.36
CA GLU A 80 10.34 -5.71 10.66
C GLU A 80 11.42 -5.28 9.65
N LYS A 81 12.68 -5.70 9.85
CA LYS A 81 13.84 -5.33 9.02
C LYS A 81 14.67 -6.53 8.60
N LYS A 82 14.04 -7.51 7.95
CA LYS A 82 14.76 -8.63 7.33
C LYS A 82 15.85 -8.13 6.38
N LEU A 83 17.05 -8.70 6.49
CA LEU A 83 18.17 -8.42 5.59
C LEU A 83 17.76 -8.80 4.16
N LEU A 84 17.75 -7.84 3.24
CA LEU A 84 17.25 -7.97 1.85
C LEU A 84 15.73 -8.20 1.73
N GLY A 85 14.98 -8.00 2.81
CA GLY A 85 13.54 -8.03 2.77
C GLY A 85 12.96 -6.74 2.20
N LEU A 86 11.75 -6.83 1.67
CA LEU A 86 10.98 -5.66 1.23
C LEU A 86 9.95 -5.31 2.30
N SER A 87 9.90 -4.04 2.71
CA SER A 87 8.86 -3.52 3.60
C SER A 87 8.21 -2.32 2.91
N ILE A 88 6.88 -2.25 2.96
CA ILE A 88 6.11 -1.14 2.39
C ILE A 88 6.00 -0.06 3.46
N GLU A 89 6.52 1.13 3.17
CA GLU A 89 6.62 2.23 4.12
C GLU A 89 5.47 3.22 3.94
N ASN A 90 5.17 3.58 2.68
CA ASN A 90 4.08 4.50 2.33
C ASN A 90 3.30 3.99 1.11
N GLU A 91 1.99 4.24 1.13
CA GLU A 91 1.05 3.91 0.06
C GLU A 91 0.14 5.12 -0.22
N GLY A 92 -0.27 5.30 -1.47
CA GLY A 92 -1.13 6.41 -1.86
C GLY A 92 -1.91 6.21 -3.15
N ASP A 93 -2.90 7.06 -3.36
CA ASP A 93 -3.74 7.03 -4.55
C ASP A 93 -2.99 7.56 -5.78
N GLU A 94 -2.16 8.57 -5.57
CA GLU A 94 -1.32 9.17 -6.61
C GLU A 94 0.09 9.43 -6.07
N MET A 95 1.09 9.30 -6.95
CA MET A 95 2.47 9.56 -6.62
C MET A 95 3.18 10.31 -7.74
N PHE A 96 3.95 11.33 -7.38
CA PHE A 96 4.83 12.08 -8.27
C PHE A 96 6.26 11.94 -7.77
N ALA A 97 7.06 11.13 -8.46
CA ALA A 97 8.47 10.92 -8.14
C ALA A 97 9.36 11.67 -9.15
N LEU A 98 9.99 12.76 -8.70
CA LEU A 98 10.83 13.60 -9.57
C LEU A 98 12.28 13.11 -9.62
N ALA A 99 12.79 12.60 -8.49
CA ALA A 99 14.11 12.01 -8.38
C ALA A 99 14.15 11.04 -7.18
N PRO A 100 15.17 10.17 -7.07
CA PRO A 100 15.37 9.37 -5.86
C PRO A 100 15.35 10.26 -4.60
N LYS A 101 14.53 9.89 -3.60
CA LYS A 101 14.31 10.65 -2.35
C LYS A 101 13.68 12.04 -2.50
N ASN A 102 13.14 12.35 -3.69
CA ASN A 102 12.41 13.59 -3.97
C ASN A 102 11.07 13.25 -4.63
N TYR A 103 10.04 13.07 -3.82
CA TYR A 103 8.72 12.67 -4.28
C TYR A 103 7.61 13.21 -3.40
N TYR A 104 6.41 13.12 -3.96
CA TYR A 104 5.15 13.50 -3.35
C TYR A 104 4.17 12.33 -3.50
N ILE A 105 3.54 11.91 -2.39
CA ILE A 105 2.45 10.93 -2.40
C ILE A 105 1.19 11.63 -1.89
N HIS A 106 0.10 11.41 -2.60
CA HIS A 106 -1.20 11.99 -2.33
C HIS A 106 -2.20 10.89 -1.95
N THR A 107 -2.85 11.06 -0.80
CA THR A 107 -3.76 10.05 -0.25
C THR A 107 -5.04 10.70 0.26
N PHE A 108 -6.21 10.21 -0.17
CA PHE A 108 -7.51 10.76 0.23
C PHE A 108 -8.15 10.01 1.41
N LYS A 109 -7.60 10.16 2.62
CA LYS A 109 -8.14 9.47 3.82
C LYS A 109 -9.26 10.27 4.48
N ARG A 110 -10.45 9.64 4.66
CA ARG A 110 -11.53 10.14 5.53
C ARG A 110 -12.01 11.57 5.22
N ASN A 111 -12.18 11.90 3.95
CA ASN A 111 -12.51 13.26 3.47
C ASN A 111 -11.45 14.32 3.79
N GLN A 112 -10.21 13.90 4.08
CA GLN A 112 -9.08 14.79 4.28
C GLN A 112 -7.93 14.36 3.36
N LEU A 113 -7.33 15.35 2.71
CA LEU A 113 -6.15 15.15 1.87
C LEU A 113 -4.95 15.03 2.79
N THR A 114 -4.20 13.94 2.64
CA THR A 114 -2.95 13.71 3.37
C THR A 114 -1.82 13.59 2.36
N ASP A 115 -0.83 14.46 2.50
CA ASP A 115 0.30 14.54 1.61
C ASP A 115 1.57 14.08 2.32
N VAL A 116 2.29 13.15 1.69
CA VAL A 116 3.64 12.78 2.11
C VAL A 116 4.61 13.43 1.15
N ILE A 117 5.42 14.34 1.67
CA ILE A 117 6.45 15.05 0.91
C ILE A 117 7.81 14.60 1.41
N LYS A 118 8.62 13.98 0.54
CA LYS A 118 10.03 13.69 0.85
C LYS A 118 10.88 14.52 -0.10
N LEU A 119 11.68 15.40 0.49
CA LEU A 119 12.65 16.23 -0.22
C LEU A 119 14.02 16.04 0.45
N LYS A 120 15.01 15.56 -0.30
CA LYS A 120 16.39 15.40 0.17
C LYS A 120 17.35 16.19 -0.71
N GLY A 121 18.25 16.91 -0.05
CA GLY A 121 19.24 17.77 -0.72
C GLY A 121 18.66 19.09 -1.25
N VAL A 122 17.40 19.39 -0.96
CA VAL A 122 16.79 20.69 -1.22
C VAL A 122 16.95 21.55 0.03
N ASN A 123 17.53 22.73 -0.11
CA ASN A 123 17.57 23.73 0.95
C ASN A 123 16.44 24.72 0.68
N LEU A 124 15.58 24.93 1.67
CA LEU A 124 14.46 25.88 1.63
C LEU A 124 14.92 27.28 2.04
#